data_AF-A0A1F9KEV2-F1
#
_entry.id   AF-A0A1F9KEV2-F1
#
_cell.length_a   1.000
_cell.length_b   1.000
_cell.length_c   1.000
_cell.angle_alpha   90.00
_cell.angle_beta   90.00
_cell.angle_gamma   90.00
#
_symmetry.space_group_name_H-M   'P 1'
#
loop_
_entity.id
_entity.type
_entity.pdbx_description
1 polymer ?
#
loop_
_entity_poly.entity_id
_entity_poly.type
_entity_poly.pdbx_seq_one_letter_code
_entity_poly.pdbx_strand_id
1 'polypeptide(L)'
;MDVIQALKTATSRVAERYFWLSVAGQGAPVKRERVYCYELYHQLRCLLPAGGALTLSAEPDKRGHPDFQGRQPNPDLIFHEPGTHRSNQAVIEVECRPDRRHLRKDFETFRLLKDKGYREFVLLLFGVLGVPWQRLAQVAEEVGLPLEEVAVLLHQAPGQEATRESGGTVPNPCEAPGYKGQKTPLTKNSSRQRQYRSLG
;
A
#
# COMPACT_ATOMS: atom_id res chain seq x y z
N MET A 1 0.56 3.71 22.95
CA MET A 1 -0.51 3.61 21.94
C MET A 1 -0.21 2.39 21.09
N ASP A 2 -1.21 1.56 20.82
CA ASP A 2 -1.08 0.45 19.87
C ASP A 2 -1.42 0.97 18.46
N VAL A 3 -0.39 1.12 17.61
CA VAL A 3 -0.55 1.67 16.25
C VAL A 3 -1.36 0.73 15.37
N ILE A 4 -1.14 -0.58 15.48
CA ILE A 4 -1.86 -1.58 14.69
C ILE A 4 -3.34 -1.55 15.04
N GLN A 5 -3.69 -1.55 16.32
CA GLN A 5 -5.10 -1.49 16.72
C GLN A 5 -5.76 -0.17 16.28
N ALA A 6 -5.04 0.96 16.35
CA ALA A 6 -5.54 2.23 15.83
C ALA A 6 -5.80 2.19 14.31
N LEU A 7 -4.90 1.57 13.54
CA LEU A 7 -5.07 1.38 12.09
C LEU A 7 -6.27 0.49 11.76
N LYS A 8 -6.46 -0.61 12.49
CA LYS A 8 -7.63 -1.49 12.34
C LYS A 8 -8.93 -0.72 12.57
N THR A 9 -9.02 0.03 13.66
CA THR A 9 -10.22 0.84 13.92
C THR A 9 -10.39 1.97 12.90
N ALA A 10 -9.31 2.65 12.49
CA ALA A 10 -9.38 3.72 11.50
C ALA A 10 -9.85 3.21 10.13
N THR A 11 -9.36 2.06 9.68
CA THR A 11 -9.76 1.44 8.40
C THR A 11 -11.25 1.11 8.37
N SER A 12 -11.83 0.64 9.48
CA SER A 12 -13.29 0.42 9.58
C SER A 12 -14.15 1.68 9.42
N ARG A 13 -13.54 2.86 9.55
CA ARG A 13 -14.23 4.15 9.42
C ARG A 13 -14.00 4.81 8.06
N VAL A 14 -13.19 4.22 7.19
CA VAL A 14 -12.98 4.74 5.83
C VAL A 14 -14.26 4.54 5.03
N ALA A 15 -14.88 5.66 4.65
CA ALA A 15 -16.10 5.63 3.86
C ALA A 15 -15.84 5.15 2.41
N GLU A 16 -16.85 4.51 1.83
CA GLU A 16 -16.79 3.91 0.48
C GLU A 16 -16.25 4.87 -0.59
N ARG A 17 -16.64 6.15 -0.57
CA ARG A 17 -16.19 7.17 -1.53
C ARG A 17 -14.68 7.45 -1.54
N TYR A 18 -13.97 7.13 -0.46
CA TYR A 18 -12.50 7.26 -0.39
C TYR A 18 -11.79 5.96 -0.75
N PHE A 19 -12.52 4.85 -0.72
CA PHE A 19 -12.05 3.54 -1.17
C PHE A 19 -12.19 3.41 -2.71
N TRP A 20 -13.34 3.85 -3.23
CA TRP A 20 -13.72 3.84 -4.64
C TRP A 20 -13.94 5.28 -5.11
N LEU A 21 -12.93 5.87 -5.74
CA LEU A 21 -13.01 7.23 -6.25
C LEU A 21 -13.72 7.27 -7.60
N SER A 22 -14.89 7.90 -7.65
CA SER A 22 -15.55 8.26 -8.90
C SER A 22 -14.78 9.37 -9.61
N VAL A 23 -14.50 9.20 -10.90
CA VAL A 23 -13.77 10.17 -11.72
C VAL A 23 -14.65 10.59 -12.89
N ALA A 24 -14.76 11.90 -13.11
CA ALA A 24 -15.56 12.43 -14.22
C ALA A 24 -15.13 11.85 -15.57
N GLY A 25 -16.10 11.38 -16.36
CA GLY A 25 -15.85 10.74 -17.66
C GLY A 25 -15.34 9.29 -17.59
N GLN A 26 -15.14 8.72 -16.39
CA GLN A 26 -14.87 7.30 -16.22
C GLN A 26 -16.14 6.56 -15.76
N GLY A 27 -16.49 5.49 -16.47
CA GLY A 27 -17.69 4.70 -16.16
C GLY A 27 -17.57 3.79 -14.93
N ALA A 28 -16.36 3.58 -14.42
CA ALA A 28 -16.09 2.78 -13.23
C ALA A 28 -15.21 3.56 -12.24
N PRO A 29 -15.47 3.43 -10.93
CA PRO A 29 -14.62 4.06 -9.92
C PRO A 29 -13.23 3.42 -9.89
N VAL A 30 -12.25 4.19 -9.43
CA VAL A 30 -10.84 3.78 -9.35
C VAL A 30 -10.31 3.88 -7.94
N LYS A 31 -9.32 3.05 -7.62
CA LYS A 31 -8.54 3.20 -6.38
C LYS A 31 -7.42 4.23 -6.59
N ARG A 32 -7.28 5.14 -5.62
CA ARG A 32 -6.21 6.14 -5.53
C ARG A 32 -5.66 6.16 -4.11
N GLU A 33 -4.40 5.76 -3.94
CA GLU A 33 -3.73 5.71 -2.63
C GLU A 33 -3.84 7.02 -1.87
N ARG A 34 -3.46 8.16 -2.47
CA ARG A 34 -3.52 9.46 -1.78
C ARG A 34 -4.90 9.82 -1.22
N VAL A 35 -5.97 9.51 -1.96
CA VAL A 35 -7.35 9.79 -1.50
C VAL A 35 -7.69 8.93 -0.29
N TYR A 36 -7.34 7.64 -0.36
CA TYR A 36 -7.51 6.71 0.74
C TYR A 36 -6.66 7.09 1.95
N CYS A 37 -5.38 7.47 1.75
CA CYS A 37 -4.47 7.87 2.82
C CYS A 37 -4.94 9.11 3.55
N TYR A 38 -5.52 10.10 2.86
CA TYR A 38 -6.07 11.30 3.52
C TYR A 38 -7.26 10.99 4.40
N GLU A 39 -8.15 10.11 3.97
CA GLU A 39 -9.25 9.65 4.82
C GLU A 39 -8.72 8.83 5.99
N LEU A 40 -7.79 7.90 5.76
CA LEU A 40 -7.17 7.13 6.83
C LEU A 40 -6.48 8.03 7.87
N TYR A 41 -5.74 9.04 7.41
CA TYR A 41 -5.14 10.05 8.27
C TYR A 41 -6.20 10.79 9.10
N HIS A 42 -7.30 11.21 8.48
CA HIS A 42 -8.41 11.85 9.19
C HIS A 42 -8.99 10.93 10.28
N GLN A 43 -9.27 9.67 9.95
CA GLN A 43 -9.84 8.72 10.91
C GLN A 43 -8.87 8.41 12.06
N LEU A 44 -7.58 8.28 11.78
CA LEU A 44 -6.55 8.15 12.81
C LEU A 44 -6.52 9.40 13.70
N ARG A 45 -6.52 10.61 13.13
CA ARG A 45 -6.55 11.87 13.91
C ARG A 45 -7.75 11.94 14.85
N CYS A 46 -8.93 11.44 14.44
CA CYS A 46 -10.11 11.39 15.29
C CYS A 46 -10.02 10.34 16.41
N LEU A 47 -9.17 9.33 16.28
CA LEU A 47 -8.93 8.31 17.30
C LEU A 47 -7.86 8.71 18.32
N LEU A 48 -6.94 9.59 17.93
CA LEU A 48 -5.82 9.98 18.78
C LEU A 48 -6.26 10.93 19.89
N PRO A 49 -5.80 10.70 21.14
CA PRO A 49 -6.05 11.64 22.22
C PRO A 49 -5.32 12.97 21.96
N ALA A 50 -5.95 14.08 22.35
CA ALA A 50 -5.32 15.38 22.30
C ALA A 50 -4.11 15.43 23.25
N GLY A 51 -3.01 16.07 22.83
CA GLY A 51 -1.84 16.33 23.68
C GLY A 51 -0.87 15.16 23.89
N GLY A 52 -0.97 14.08 23.10
CA GLY A 52 0.05 13.03 23.10
C GLY A 52 1.42 13.51 22.58
N ALA A 53 2.50 12.92 23.10
CA ALA A 53 3.87 13.22 22.63
C ALA A 53 4.13 12.75 21.19
N LEU A 54 3.38 11.75 20.71
CA LEU A 54 3.44 11.27 19.34
C LEU A 54 2.55 12.11 18.42
N THR A 55 3.15 12.61 17.35
CA THR A 55 2.46 13.28 16.25
C THR A 55 2.23 12.30 15.11
N LEU A 56 1.02 12.31 14.56
CA LEU A 56 0.74 11.69 13.26
C LEU A 56 1.01 12.73 12.16
N SER A 57 1.91 12.41 11.24
CA SER A 57 2.24 13.25 10.08
C SER A 57 2.02 12.47 8.78
N ALA A 58 1.50 13.14 7.75
CA ALA A 58 1.32 12.58 6.42
C ALA A 58 2.36 13.14 5.44
N GLU A 59 2.90 12.27 4.58
CA GLU A 59 3.89 12.61 3.55
C GLU A 59 5.01 13.55 4.07
N PRO A 60 5.73 13.19 5.14
CA PRO A 60 6.78 14.00 5.74
C PRO A 60 8.03 13.96 4.86
N ASP A 61 7.96 14.67 3.73
CA ASP A 61 9.01 14.75 2.72
C ASP A 61 10.37 15.07 3.35
N LYS A 62 11.31 14.11 3.24
CA LYS A 62 12.66 14.25 3.81
C LYS A 62 13.63 14.91 2.85
N ARG A 63 13.16 15.50 1.76
CA ARG A 63 14.03 16.21 0.83
C ARG A 63 14.75 17.37 1.51
N GLY A 64 16.07 17.42 1.32
CA GLY A 64 16.93 18.43 1.94
C GLY A 64 17.14 18.28 3.46
N HIS A 65 16.61 17.22 4.09
CA HIS A 65 16.80 17.01 5.53
C HIS A 65 18.24 16.53 5.83
N PRO A 66 19.01 17.19 6.72
CA PRO A 66 20.43 16.90 6.94
C PRO A 66 20.74 15.43 7.27
N ASP A 67 19.86 14.78 8.04
CA ASP A 67 20.01 13.38 8.44
C ASP A 67 19.73 12.35 7.34
N PHE A 68 19.21 12.77 6.18
CA PHE A 68 18.84 11.92 5.05
C PHE A 68 19.75 12.21 3.85
N GLN A 69 21.04 11.90 4.01
CA GLN A 69 22.03 11.94 2.94
C GLN A 69 21.79 10.77 1.97
N GLY A 70 21.80 11.04 0.66
CA GLY A 70 21.54 10.02 -0.37
C GLY A 70 20.05 9.84 -0.67
N ARG A 71 19.37 8.91 0.02
CA ARG A 71 17.94 8.67 -0.18
C ARG A 71 17.10 9.57 0.73
N GLN A 72 16.14 10.27 0.13
CA GLN A 72 15.21 11.17 0.80
C GLN A 72 13.81 10.55 0.76
N PRO A 73 13.43 9.73 1.76
CA PRO A 73 12.15 9.03 1.74
C PRO A 73 10.99 10.01 1.94
N ASN A 74 9.82 9.60 1.47
CA ASN A 74 8.57 10.28 1.74
C ASN A 74 7.51 9.21 2.02
N PRO A 75 7.47 8.67 3.25
CA PRO A 75 6.50 7.64 3.62
C PRO A 75 5.08 8.22 3.64
N ASP A 76 4.06 7.39 3.45
CA ASP A 76 2.69 7.88 3.44
C ASP A 76 2.28 8.48 4.79
N LEU A 77 2.53 7.77 5.89
CA LEU A 77 2.24 8.23 7.25
C LEU A 77 3.34 7.86 8.23
N ILE A 78 3.55 8.70 9.25
CA ILE A 78 4.42 8.40 10.39
C ILE A 78 3.76 8.74 11.72
N PHE A 79 4.06 7.93 12.73
CA PHE A 79 3.88 8.27 14.14
C PHE A 79 5.24 8.56 14.75
N HIS A 80 5.48 9.80 15.15
CA HIS A 80 6.82 10.24 15.54
C HIS A 80 6.80 11.32 16.61
N GLU A 81 7.92 11.49 17.30
CA GLU A 81 8.16 12.65 18.16
C GLU A 81 8.80 13.75 17.29
N PRO A 82 8.15 14.91 17.08
CA PRO A 82 8.73 15.97 16.27
C PRO A 82 10.05 16.50 16.85
N GLY A 83 11.00 16.82 15.96
CA GLY A 83 12.28 17.42 16.34
C GLY A 83 13.35 16.46 16.86
N THR A 84 13.06 15.16 16.96
CA THR A 84 14.06 14.17 17.39
C THR A 84 13.85 12.79 16.74
N HIS A 85 14.87 11.92 16.79
CA HIS A 85 14.79 10.51 16.36
C HIS A 85 14.74 9.52 17.53
N ARG A 86 14.66 10.00 18.78
CA ARG A 86 14.76 9.14 19.99
C ARG A 86 13.54 8.24 20.22
N SER A 87 12.35 8.74 19.88
CA SER A 87 11.08 8.10 20.23
C SER A 87 10.12 8.01 19.04
N ASN A 88 10.65 7.71 17.85
CA ASN A 88 9.81 7.47 16.68
C ASN A 88 9.09 6.12 16.82
N GLN A 89 7.80 6.07 16.51
CA GLN A 89 6.98 4.89 16.76
C GLN A 89 6.82 4.05 15.50
N ALA A 90 6.17 4.60 14.47
CA ALA A 90 5.77 3.81 13.31
C ALA A 90 5.91 4.54 11.97
N VAL A 91 6.18 3.75 10.93
CA VAL A 91 6.11 4.15 9.52
C VAL A 91 5.03 3.29 8.86
N ILE A 92 4.16 3.91 8.08
CA ILE A 92 3.08 3.23 7.37
C ILE A 92 3.20 3.59 5.90
N GLU A 93 3.25 2.58 5.04
CA GLU A 93 3.14 2.70 3.59
C GLU A 93 1.85 2.00 3.14
N VAL A 94 1.13 2.61 2.21
CA VAL A 94 -0.20 2.16 1.76
C VAL A 94 -0.16 1.84 0.27
N GLU A 95 -0.67 0.67 -0.10
CA GLU A 95 -0.55 0.19 -1.47
C GLU A 95 -1.85 -0.47 -1.96
N CYS A 96 -2.30 -0.12 -3.17
CA CYS A 96 -3.49 -0.73 -3.79
C CYS A 96 -3.18 -1.53 -5.06
N ARG A 97 -1.93 -1.43 -5.54
CA ARG A 97 -1.35 -2.14 -6.67
C ARG A 97 0.08 -2.57 -6.30
N PRO A 98 0.25 -3.63 -5.48
CA PRO A 98 1.53 -4.02 -4.90
C PRO A 98 2.46 -4.68 -5.93
N ASP A 99 2.89 -3.90 -6.92
CA ASP A 99 3.91 -4.30 -7.87
C ASP A 99 5.29 -4.27 -7.22
N ARG A 100 6.23 -4.97 -7.84
CA ARG A 100 7.55 -5.20 -7.28
C ARG A 100 8.35 -3.91 -7.10
N ARG A 101 8.16 -2.90 -7.96
CA ARG A 101 8.93 -1.65 -7.88
C ARG A 101 8.48 -0.82 -6.69
N HIS A 102 7.17 -0.67 -6.49
CA HIS A 102 6.63 0.08 -5.36
C HIS A 102 6.95 -0.63 -4.03
N LEU A 103 6.69 -1.93 -3.94
CA LEU A 103 7.05 -2.71 -2.73
C LEU A 103 8.52 -2.59 -2.36
N ARG A 104 9.43 -2.68 -3.35
CA ARG A 104 10.87 -2.50 -3.10
C ARG A 104 11.16 -1.10 -2.55
N LYS A 105 10.55 -0.07 -3.13
CA LYS A 105 10.74 1.31 -2.67
C LYS A 105 10.29 1.47 -1.21
N ASP A 106 9.18 0.85 -0.83
CA ASP A 106 8.61 0.94 0.52
C ASP A 106 9.50 0.20 1.53
N PHE A 107 9.98 -1.00 1.19
CA PHE A 107 10.92 -1.74 2.04
C PHE A 107 12.26 -0.99 2.20
N GLU A 108 12.76 -0.34 1.16
CA GLU A 108 13.93 0.55 1.25
C GLU A 108 13.65 1.75 2.16
N THR A 109 12.43 2.31 2.16
CA THR A 109 12.00 3.36 3.11
C THR A 109 12.01 2.84 4.55
N PHE A 110 11.43 1.67 4.81
CA PHE A 110 11.43 1.04 6.13
C PHE A 110 12.85 0.78 6.63
N ARG A 111 13.70 0.16 5.80
CA ARG A 111 15.09 -0.14 6.16
C ARG A 111 15.86 1.11 6.54
N LEU A 112 15.66 2.21 5.81
CA LEU A 112 16.29 3.50 6.09
C LEU A 112 15.76 4.14 7.37
N LEU A 113 14.45 4.10 7.61
CA LEU A 113 13.83 4.71 8.78
C LEU A 113 14.03 3.91 10.06
N LYS A 114 14.32 2.61 9.96
CA LYS A 114 14.77 1.79 11.09
C LYS A 114 16.01 2.38 11.77
N ASP A 115 16.97 2.85 10.99
CA ASP A 115 18.17 3.51 11.52
C ASP A 115 17.89 4.93 12.07
N LYS A 116 16.65 5.42 11.96
CA LYS A 116 16.14 6.69 12.51
C LYS A 116 15.19 6.48 13.70
N GLY A 117 15.27 5.33 14.35
CA GLY A 117 14.60 5.06 15.62
C GLY A 117 13.13 4.67 15.51
N TYR A 118 12.59 4.48 14.30
CA TYR A 118 11.25 3.91 14.10
C TYR A 118 11.23 2.44 14.47
N ARG A 119 10.14 1.97 15.10
CA ARG A 119 10.05 0.63 15.72
C ARG A 119 9.02 -0.28 15.07
N GLU A 120 7.96 0.29 14.51
CA GLU A 120 6.91 -0.45 13.81
C GLU A 120 6.89 -0.06 12.33
N PHE A 121 6.93 -1.05 11.44
CA PHE A 121 6.81 -0.85 10.00
C PHE A 121 5.55 -1.53 9.53
N VAL A 122 4.66 -0.77 8.90
CA VAL A 122 3.36 -1.27 8.47
C VAL A 122 3.20 -1.11 6.98
N LEU A 123 2.98 -2.23 6.28
CA LEU A 123 2.50 -2.22 4.92
C LEU A 123 1.00 -2.47 4.93
N LEU A 124 0.21 -1.45 4.60
CA LEU A 124 -1.25 -1.55 4.52
C LEU A 124 -1.70 -1.71 3.07
N LEU A 125 -2.17 -2.91 2.73
CA LEU A 125 -2.73 -3.20 1.44
C LEU A 125 -4.24 -2.93 1.45
N PHE A 126 -4.74 -2.09 0.53
CA PHE A 126 -6.19 -1.83 0.45
C PHE A 126 -6.80 -2.15 -0.91
N GLY A 127 -8.01 -2.71 -0.86
CA GLY A 127 -8.78 -3.11 -2.03
C GLY A 127 -8.05 -4.12 -2.92
N VAL A 128 -7.14 -4.91 -2.36
CA VAL A 128 -6.46 -6.03 -3.05
C VAL A 128 -7.11 -7.34 -2.63
N LEU A 129 -7.07 -8.33 -3.53
CA LEU A 129 -7.71 -9.64 -3.28
C LEU A 129 -7.01 -10.45 -2.18
N GLY A 130 -5.71 -10.25 -2.00
CA GLY A 130 -4.93 -10.94 -0.98
C GLY A 130 -3.49 -10.44 -0.95
N VAL A 131 -2.74 -10.89 0.04
CA VAL A 131 -1.34 -10.50 0.24
C VAL A 131 -0.43 -11.22 -0.76
N PRO A 132 0.43 -10.50 -1.52
CA PRO A 132 1.35 -11.11 -2.48
C PRO A 132 2.61 -11.64 -1.79
N TRP A 133 2.46 -12.64 -0.91
CA TRP A 133 3.53 -13.13 -0.01
C TRP A 133 4.85 -13.48 -0.70
N GLN A 134 4.80 -14.20 -1.83
CA GLN A 134 6.02 -14.55 -2.58
C GLN A 134 6.79 -13.31 -3.05
N ARG A 135 6.08 -12.26 -3.50
CA ARG A 135 6.70 -11.01 -3.93
C ARG A 135 7.26 -10.23 -2.76
N LEU A 136 6.55 -10.19 -1.64
CA LEU A 136 7.03 -9.56 -0.41
C LEU A 136 8.30 -10.24 0.10
N ALA A 137 8.34 -11.58 0.11
CA ALA A 137 9.52 -12.34 0.53
C ALA A 137 10.74 -12.03 -0.34
N GLN A 138 10.57 -12.01 -1.68
CA GLN A 138 11.65 -11.65 -2.60
C GLN A 138 12.17 -10.23 -2.37
N VAL A 139 11.25 -9.27 -2.18
CA VAL A 139 11.63 -7.86 -1.94
C VAL A 139 12.32 -7.71 -0.58
N ALA A 140 11.82 -8.37 0.46
CA ALA A 140 12.40 -8.38 1.80
C ALA A 140 13.85 -8.89 1.79
N GLU A 141 14.09 -10.00 1.09
CA GLU A 141 15.42 -10.58 0.90
C GLU A 141 16.36 -9.63 0.16
N GLU A 142 15.90 -9.05 -0.96
CA GLU A 142 16.70 -8.13 -1.78
C GLU A 142 17.10 -6.84 -1.05
N VAL A 143 16.23 -6.32 -0.19
CA VAL A 143 16.49 -5.11 0.59
C VAL A 143 17.27 -5.43 1.88
N GLY A 144 17.28 -6.69 2.32
CA GLY A 144 17.88 -7.10 3.58
C GLY A 144 17.10 -6.59 4.80
N LEU A 145 15.76 -6.55 4.69
CA LEU A 145 14.84 -6.27 5.80
C LEU A 145 13.97 -7.51 6.02
N PRO A 146 14.08 -8.23 7.15
CA PRO A 146 13.30 -9.43 7.39
C PRO A 146 11.79 -9.14 7.34
N LEU A 147 11.02 -9.97 6.65
CA LEU A 147 9.59 -9.74 6.40
C LEU A 147 8.78 -9.75 7.70
N GLU A 148 9.21 -10.50 8.70
CA GLU A 148 8.62 -10.57 10.03
C GLU A 148 8.70 -9.25 10.82
N GLU A 149 9.61 -8.33 10.43
CA GLU A 149 9.69 -6.99 11.01
C GLU A 149 8.62 -6.04 10.44
N VAL A 150 7.98 -6.42 9.33
CA VAL A 150 6.94 -5.63 8.67
C VAL A 150 5.58 -6.22 8.98
N ALA A 151 4.75 -5.47 9.71
CA ALA A 151 3.35 -5.80 9.89
C ALA A 151 2.60 -5.59 8.58
N VAL A 152 2.08 -6.67 7.99
CA VAL A 152 1.24 -6.58 6.80
C VAL A 152 -0.22 -6.53 7.22
N LEU A 153 -0.91 -5.46 6.84
CA LEU A 153 -2.34 -5.29 7.08
C LEU A 153 -3.09 -5.36 5.74
N LEU A 154 -4.26 -5.98 5.75
CA LEU A 154 -5.12 -6.10 4.58
C LEU A 154 -6.51 -5.52 4.85
N HIS A 155 -6.89 -4.48 4.10
CA HIS A 155 -8.22 -3.86 4.16
C HIS A 155 -8.96 -4.12 2.84
N GLN A 156 -9.80 -5.16 2.82
CA GLN A 156 -10.38 -5.68 1.57
C GLN A 156 -11.57 -4.85 1.05
N ALA A 157 -12.39 -4.30 1.95
CA ALA A 157 -13.61 -3.58 1.59
C ALA A 157 -13.88 -2.43 2.57
N PRO A 158 -14.52 -1.34 2.11
CA PRO A 158 -14.83 -0.19 2.96
C PRO A 158 -15.71 -0.57 4.16
N GLY A 159 -15.54 0.16 5.27
CA GLY A 159 -16.30 -0.08 6.49
C GLY A 159 -15.84 -1.30 7.32
N GLN A 160 -14.78 -2.00 6.89
CA GLN A 160 -14.23 -3.16 7.60
C GLN A 160 -12.91 -2.81 8.29
N GLU A 161 -12.61 -3.46 9.41
CA GLU A 161 -11.26 -3.39 9.96
C GLU A 161 -10.28 -4.08 9.01
N ALA A 162 -9.08 -3.52 8.89
CA ALA A 162 -7.97 -4.26 8.32
C ALA A 162 -7.64 -5.50 9.16
N THR A 163 -7.28 -6.60 8.52
CA THR A 163 -6.78 -7.80 9.17
C THR A 163 -5.26 -7.77 9.21
N ARG A 164 -4.66 -8.26 10.30
CA ARG A 164 -3.21 -8.51 10.35
C ARG A 164 -2.94 -9.86 9.73
N GLU A 165 -2.17 -9.86 8.66
CA GLU A 165 -1.90 -11.04 7.87
C GLU A 165 -0.54 -11.63 8.28
N SER A 166 -0.48 -12.96 8.33
CA SER A 166 0.76 -13.71 8.53
C SER A 166 0.98 -14.61 7.33
N GLY A 167 2.24 -14.75 6.89
CA GLY A 167 2.60 -15.63 5.78
C GLY A 167 2.33 -17.09 6.13
N GLY A 168 1.09 -17.55 5.89
CA GLY A 168 0.81 -18.98 5.78
C GLY A 168 1.58 -19.51 4.57
N THR A 169 2.20 -20.68 4.74
CA THR A 169 2.84 -21.43 3.65
C THR A 169 1.98 -21.37 2.40
N VAL A 170 2.51 -20.76 1.35
CA VAL A 170 1.85 -20.70 0.04
C VAL A 170 1.55 -22.15 -0.37
N PRO A 171 0.29 -22.54 -0.62
CA PRO A 171 0.01 -23.83 -1.22
C PRO A 171 0.73 -23.87 -2.57
N ASN A 172 1.54 -24.90 -2.76
CA ASN A 172 2.24 -25.13 -4.01
C ASN A 172 1.19 -25.14 -5.14
N PRO A 173 1.29 -24.31 -6.20
CA PRO A 173 0.28 -24.25 -7.25
C PRO A 173 0.20 -25.52 -8.13
N CYS A 174 0.85 -26.61 -7.73
CA CYS A 174 0.80 -27.91 -8.39
C CYS A 174 -0.28 -28.86 -7.86
N GLU A 175 -1.00 -28.53 -6.78
CA GLU A 175 -2.04 -29.41 -6.23
C GLU A 175 -3.40 -28.69 -6.11
N ALA A 176 -4.06 -28.48 -7.24
CA ALA A 176 -5.51 -28.33 -7.27
C ALA A 176 -6.07 -29.12 -8.47
N PRO A 177 -6.88 -30.17 -8.23
CA PRO A 177 -7.49 -30.94 -9.29
C PRO A 177 -8.67 -30.19 -9.91
N GLY A 178 -8.64 -30.05 -11.24
CA GLY A 178 -9.85 -29.97 -12.05
C GLY A 178 -10.46 -28.59 -12.29
N TYR A 179 -9.85 -27.81 -13.18
CA TYR A 179 -10.60 -26.84 -14.00
C TYR A 179 -10.27 -27.06 -15.48
N LYS A 180 -11.11 -27.84 -16.18
CA LYS A 180 -11.02 -28.02 -17.64
C LYS A 180 -11.58 -26.78 -18.33
N GLY A 181 -10.72 -25.82 -18.64
CA GLY A 181 -11.05 -24.71 -19.52
C GLY A 181 -11.26 -25.18 -20.97
N GLN A 182 -12.48 -25.00 -21.48
CA GLN A 182 -12.78 -25.14 -22.90
C GLN A 182 -12.12 -24.00 -23.68
N LYS A 183 -11.33 -24.34 -24.71
CA LYS A 183 -10.74 -23.38 -25.64
C LYS A 183 -11.74 -23.08 -26.75
N THR A 184 -12.16 -21.83 -26.90
CA THR A 184 -12.76 -21.33 -28.15
C THR A 184 -11.65 -20.83 -29.09
N PRO A 185 -11.68 -21.12 -30.41
CA PRO A 185 -10.61 -20.75 -31.32
C PRO A 185 -10.74 -19.30 -31.80
N LEU A 186 -9.61 -18.57 -31.82
CA LEU A 186 -9.45 -17.31 -32.54
C LEU A 186 -9.42 -17.58 -34.06
N THR A 187 -10.41 -17.08 -34.78
CA THR A 187 -10.36 -16.95 -36.24
C THR A 187 -9.61 -15.67 -36.63
N LYS A 188 -8.45 -15.85 -37.27
CA LYS A 188 -7.75 -14.80 -38.02
C LYS A 188 -8.59 -14.42 -39.24
N ASN A 189 -8.75 -13.13 -39.51
CA ASN A 189 -9.07 -12.68 -40.86
C ASN A 189 -8.23 -11.46 -41.22
N SER A 190 -7.25 -11.72 -42.10
CA SER A 190 -6.54 -10.73 -42.90
C SER A 190 -7.40 -10.36 -44.11
N SER A 191 -7.51 -9.06 -44.43
CA SER A 191 -7.15 -8.49 -45.74
C SER A 191 -7.94 -7.21 -46.12
N ARG A 192 -7.25 -6.37 -46.92
CA ARG A 192 -7.71 -5.34 -47.87
C ARG A 192 -7.80 -3.86 -47.42
N GLN A 193 -6.66 -3.19 -47.65
CA GLN A 193 -6.43 -2.01 -48.50
C GLN A 193 -7.56 -1.01 -48.83
N ARG A 194 -7.22 0.27 -48.55
CA ARG A 194 -7.34 1.54 -49.31
C ARG A 194 -8.70 1.94 -49.91
N GLN A 195 -9.13 3.17 -49.57
CA GLN A 195 -9.23 4.29 -50.53
C GLN A 195 -9.46 5.63 -49.80
N TYR A 196 -8.50 6.55 -49.92
CA TYR A 196 -8.74 7.99 -49.80
C TYR A 196 -9.14 8.50 -51.19
N ARG A 197 -10.29 9.18 -51.28
CA ARG A 197 -10.61 10.08 -52.39
C ARG A 197 -11.13 11.40 -51.81
N SER A 198 -10.47 12.46 -52.27
CA SER A 198 -10.87 13.86 -52.26
C SER A 198 -12.26 14.10 -52.85
N LEU A 199 -13.00 15.06 -52.31
CA LEU A 199 -13.56 16.25 -53.00
C LEU A 199 -14.51 16.99 -52.04
N GLY A 200 -14.28 18.29 -51.87
CA GLY A 200 -15.03 19.20 -50.99
C GLY A 200 -14.11 20.28 -50.46
#